data_AF-A0A3M6GVD7-F1
#
_entry.id   AF-A0A3M6GVD7-F1
#
_cell.length_a   1.000
_cell.length_b   1.000
_cell.length_c   1.000
_cell.angle_alpha   90.00
_cell.angle_beta   90.00
_cell.angle_gamma   90.00
#
_symmetry.space_group_name_H-M   'P 1'
#
loop_
_entity.id
_entity.type
_entity.pdbx_description
1 polymer ?
#
loop_
_entity_poly.entity_id
_entity_poly.type
_entity_poly.pdbx_seq_one_letter_code
_entity_poly.pdbx_strand_id
1 'polypeptide(L)'
;MYLKARRAQLGGYIPARFSDAATLQVPPLSVLDTQLKSTGDRGISTTMAFVRILSTLLKDPNIGKLIVPIVPDESRTFGMENLFRQIGIHSHVGQLYTPQDAGQLSYYKESTDGQIMQEGLNESGAISSWIAASTSYANHGVMTVPFYIFYSMFGFQ
;
A
#
# COMPACT_ATOMS: atom_id res chain seq x y z
N MET A 1 -30.31 -14.89 -31.26
CA MET A 1 -30.85 -14.37 -29.98
C MET A 1 -30.22 -15.02 -28.74
N TYR A 2 -30.01 -16.35 -28.72
CA TYR A 2 -29.42 -17.09 -27.58
C TYR A 2 -28.08 -16.54 -27.07
N LEU A 3 -27.12 -16.26 -27.96
CA LEU A 3 -25.80 -15.75 -27.58
C LEU A 3 -25.86 -14.42 -26.80
N LYS A 4 -26.69 -13.48 -27.26
CA LYS A 4 -26.88 -12.18 -26.59
C LYS A 4 -27.54 -12.36 -25.21
N ALA A 5 -28.53 -13.25 -25.11
CA ALA A 5 -29.20 -13.55 -23.84
C ALA A 5 -28.25 -14.19 -22.81
N ARG A 6 -27.38 -15.13 -23.24
CA ARG A 6 -26.36 -15.72 -22.35
C ARG A 6 -25.32 -14.70 -21.90
N ARG A 7 -24.89 -13.79 -22.77
CA ARG A 7 -23.99 -12.69 -22.38
C ARG A 7 -24.64 -11.73 -21.39
N ALA A 8 -25.90 -11.35 -21.61
CA ALA A 8 -26.63 -10.51 -20.67
C ALA A 8 -26.78 -11.17 -19.27
N GLN A 9 -27.03 -12.49 -19.20
CA GLN A 9 -27.09 -13.23 -17.93
C GLN A 9 -25.74 -13.28 -17.18
N LEU A 10 -24.62 -13.18 -17.89
CA LEU A 10 -23.27 -13.25 -17.33
C LEU A 10 -22.66 -11.85 -17.03
N GLY A 11 -23.48 -10.80 -16.97
CA GLY A 11 -23.00 -9.45 -16.69
C GLY A 11 -22.45 -8.70 -17.90
N GLY A 12 -22.67 -9.21 -19.12
CA GLY A 12 -22.35 -8.53 -20.37
C GLY A 12 -21.21 -9.18 -21.17
N TYR A 13 -20.54 -8.35 -21.95
CA TYR A 13 -19.43 -8.76 -22.82
C TYR A 13 -18.10 -8.53 -22.13
N ILE A 14 -17.21 -9.51 -22.27
CA ILE A 14 -15.82 -9.45 -21.79
C ILE A 14 -14.89 -9.92 -22.93
N PRO A 15 -13.66 -9.38 -23.03
CA PRO A 15 -13.07 -8.38 -22.15
C PRO A 15 -13.69 -6.98 -22.34
N ALA A 16 -13.76 -6.23 -21.24
CA ALA A 16 -14.17 -4.83 -21.21
C ALA A 16 -13.28 -4.08 -20.21
N ARG A 17 -13.01 -2.81 -20.47
CA ARG A 17 -12.23 -1.94 -19.57
C ARG A 17 -13.04 -0.69 -19.28
N PHE A 18 -13.13 -0.35 -18.00
CA PHE A 18 -13.81 0.84 -17.52
C PHE A 18 -12.78 1.78 -16.91
N SER A 19 -13.05 3.09 -16.91
CA SER A 19 -12.19 4.10 -16.29
C SER A 19 -12.95 4.97 -15.30
N ASP A 20 -14.24 4.72 -15.13
CA ASP A 20 -15.11 5.50 -14.26
C ASP A 20 -14.96 4.99 -12.82
N ALA A 21 -14.04 5.60 -12.08
CA ALA A 21 -13.87 5.40 -10.65
C ALA A 21 -14.16 6.71 -9.91
N ALA A 22 -14.63 6.60 -8.67
CA ALA A 22 -14.88 7.77 -7.83
C ALA A 22 -13.57 8.57 -7.64
N THR A 23 -13.65 9.90 -7.78
CA THR A 23 -12.50 10.77 -7.56
C THR A 23 -12.08 10.75 -6.09
N LEU A 24 -10.77 10.67 -5.86
CA LEU A 24 -10.20 10.74 -4.51
C LEU A 24 -10.33 12.17 -3.95
N GLN A 25 -10.73 12.27 -2.69
CA GLN A 25 -10.62 13.52 -1.94
C GLN A 25 -9.17 13.68 -1.45
N VAL A 26 -8.35 14.34 -2.27
CA VAL A 26 -6.94 14.56 -1.95
C VAL A 26 -6.82 15.53 -0.77
N PRO A 27 -6.06 15.19 0.29
CA PRO A 27 -5.85 16.10 1.41
C PRO A 27 -5.11 17.37 0.96
N PRO A 28 -5.42 18.53 1.57
CA PRO A 28 -4.71 19.76 1.25
C PRO A 28 -3.24 19.68 1.68
N LEU A 29 -2.39 20.46 1.01
CA LEU A 29 -0.95 20.50 1.29
C LEU A 29 -0.63 20.83 2.76
N SER A 30 -1.51 21.59 3.43
CA SER A 30 -1.35 21.96 4.84
C SER A 30 -1.28 20.76 5.79
N VAL A 31 -1.83 19.60 5.41
CA VAL A 31 -1.70 18.37 6.20
C VAL A 31 -0.22 17.94 6.32
N LEU A 32 0.63 18.38 5.39
CA LEU A 32 2.06 18.12 5.37
C LEU A 32 2.91 19.28 5.93
N ASP A 33 2.32 20.29 6.58
CA ASP A 33 3.04 21.47 7.09
C ASP A 33 4.23 21.11 7.99
N THR A 34 4.14 20.03 8.77
CA THR A 34 5.25 19.59 9.63
C THR A 34 6.43 19.02 8.87
N GLN A 35 6.20 18.52 7.66
CA GLN A 35 7.20 17.99 6.74
C GLN A 35 7.77 19.09 5.83
N LEU A 36 7.01 20.17 5.61
CA LEU A 36 7.44 21.34 4.83
C LEU A 36 8.34 22.29 5.62
N LYS A 37 8.25 22.27 6.96
CA LYS A 37 9.13 23.06 7.83
C LYS A 37 10.55 22.48 7.84
N SER A 38 11.53 23.37 8.06
CA SER A 38 12.93 22.97 8.25
C SER A 38 13.07 21.97 9.40
N THR A 39 13.91 20.96 9.20
CA THR A 39 14.24 19.97 10.24
C THR A 39 15.23 20.50 11.27
N GLY A 40 15.68 21.75 11.13
CA GLY A 40 16.62 22.42 12.02
C GLY A 40 17.96 21.69 12.06
N ASP A 41 18.47 21.46 13.27
CA ASP A 41 19.76 20.81 13.49
C ASP A 41 19.73 19.29 13.30
N ARG A 42 18.55 18.69 13.10
CA ARG A 42 18.40 17.25 12.82
C ARG A 42 18.43 17.00 11.32
N GLY A 43 19.50 16.36 10.85
CA GLY A 43 19.55 15.77 9.52
C GLY A 43 18.63 14.55 9.43
N ILE A 44 17.81 14.47 8.38
CA ILE A 44 17.00 13.30 8.06
C ILE A 44 17.29 12.85 6.63
N SER A 45 17.18 11.56 6.35
CA SER A 45 17.24 11.07 4.97
C SER A 45 15.92 11.36 4.25
N THR A 46 15.96 11.35 2.92
CA THR A 46 14.76 11.43 2.08
C THR A 46 13.83 10.24 2.30
N THR A 47 14.37 9.06 2.60
CA THR A 47 13.58 7.87 3.00
C THR A 47 12.81 8.12 4.29
N MET A 48 13.43 8.74 5.29
CA MET A 48 12.73 9.12 6.53
C MET A 48 11.64 10.16 6.25
N ALA A 49 11.91 11.13 5.37
CA ALA A 49 10.90 12.11 4.95
C ALA A 49 9.70 11.43 4.25
N PHE A 50 9.97 10.48 3.35
CA PHE A 50 8.94 9.66 2.68
C PHE A 50 8.07 8.90 3.68
N VAL A 51 8.66 8.16 4.63
CA VAL A 51 7.90 7.40 5.63
C VAL A 51 7.05 8.33 6.50
N ARG A 52 7.54 9.55 6.83
CA ARG A 52 6.76 10.55 7.56
C ARG A 52 5.57 11.07 6.75
N ILE A 53 5.72 11.28 5.44
CA ILE A 53 4.61 11.67 4.56
C ILE A 53 3.59 10.53 4.48
N LEU A 54 4.05 9.30 4.21
CA LEU A 54 3.20 8.11 4.14
C LEU A 54 2.40 7.92 5.43
N SER A 55 3.04 8.07 6.59
CA SER A 55 2.39 7.98 7.90
C SER A 55 1.27 9.01 8.08
N THR A 56 1.46 10.22 7.55
CA THR A 56 0.44 11.28 7.59
C THR A 56 -0.74 10.94 6.68
N LEU A 57 -0.46 10.48 5.45
CA LEU A 57 -1.51 10.11 4.49
C LEU A 57 -2.33 8.90 4.99
N LEU A 58 -1.69 7.93 5.64
CA LEU A 58 -2.37 6.76 6.24
C LEU A 58 -3.33 7.12 7.38
N LYS A 59 -3.14 8.27 8.03
CA LYS A 59 -4.04 8.77 9.09
C LYS A 59 -5.23 9.56 8.54
N ASP A 60 -5.20 9.94 7.27
CA ASP A 60 -6.29 10.69 6.65
C ASP A 60 -7.54 9.79 6.51
N PRO A 61 -8.73 10.24 6.97
CA PRO A 61 -9.92 9.41 6.95
C PRO A 61 -10.47 9.14 5.54
N ASN A 62 -10.13 9.98 4.55
CA ASN A 62 -10.64 9.89 3.19
C ASN A 62 -9.79 8.98 2.31
N ILE A 63 -8.46 9.12 2.40
CA ILE A 63 -7.53 8.34 1.56
C ILE A 63 -6.80 7.22 2.30
N GLY A 64 -6.76 7.26 3.64
CA GLY A 64 -5.91 6.37 4.44
C GLY A 64 -6.14 4.91 4.14
N LYS A 65 -7.40 4.48 3.98
CA LYS A 65 -7.77 3.09 3.64
C LYS A 65 -7.46 2.67 2.20
N LEU A 66 -7.21 3.63 1.31
CA LEU A 66 -6.96 3.41 -0.11
C LEU A 66 -5.48 3.36 -0.44
N ILE A 67 -4.63 3.75 0.50
CA ILE A 67 -3.18 3.67 0.36
C ILE A 67 -2.75 2.22 0.50
N VAL A 68 -1.86 1.75 -0.36
CA VAL A 68 -1.35 0.36 -0.31
C VAL A 68 0.17 0.41 -0.20
N PRO A 69 0.73 0.38 1.03
CA PRO A 69 2.17 0.27 1.21
C PRO A 69 2.64 -1.15 0.86
N ILE A 70 3.63 -1.25 -0.02
CA ILE A 70 4.20 -2.51 -0.51
C ILE A 70 5.70 -2.46 -0.22
N VAL A 71 6.22 -3.52 0.39
CA VAL A 71 7.63 -3.60 0.76
C VAL A 71 8.12 -5.04 0.56
N PRO A 72 9.30 -5.24 -0.05
CA PRO A 72 10.01 -6.51 0.06
C PRO A 72 10.57 -6.63 1.48
N ASP A 73 11.13 -7.77 1.87
CA ASP A 73 11.55 -8.12 3.24
C ASP A 73 12.31 -7.00 4.03
N GLU A 74 12.94 -6.06 3.34
CA GLU A 74 13.83 -4.98 3.79
C GLU A 74 13.15 -3.78 4.50
N SER A 75 11.96 -3.99 5.05
CA SER A 75 11.16 -2.94 5.70
C SER A 75 11.86 -2.22 6.88
N ARG A 76 12.73 -2.91 7.62
CA ARG A 76 13.55 -2.32 8.70
C ARG A 76 14.55 -1.31 8.15
N THR A 77 15.17 -1.61 7.01
CA THR A 77 16.14 -0.73 6.35
C THR A 77 15.52 0.62 5.99
N PHE A 78 14.25 0.61 5.57
CA PHE A 78 13.54 1.84 5.20
C PHE A 78 12.92 2.58 6.39
N GLY A 79 13.04 2.04 7.61
CA GLY A 79 12.45 2.65 8.81
C GLY A 79 10.93 2.53 8.88
N MET A 80 10.34 1.50 8.26
CA MET A 80 8.89 1.28 8.24
C MET A 80 8.35 0.56 9.49
N GLU A 81 9.21 0.22 10.46
CA GLU A 81 8.83 -0.55 11.65
C GLU A 81 7.64 0.04 12.41
N ASN A 82 7.59 1.38 12.53
CA ASN A 82 6.49 2.06 13.21
C ASN A 82 5.14 1.89 12.49
N LEU A 83 5.15 1.74 11.16
CA LEU A 83 3.94 1.55 10.37
C LEU A 83 3.32 0.17 10.60
N PHE A 84 4.13 -0.88 10.79
CA PHE A 84 3.62 -2.21 11.08
C PHE A 84 2.74 -2.27 12.33
N ARG A 85 3.09 -1.50 13.36
CA ARG A 85 2.27 -1.44 14.58
C ARG A 85 0.96 -0.68 14.36
N GLN A 86 0.98 0.33 13.49
CA GLN A 86 -0.17 1.20 13.26
C GLN A 86 -1.21 0.53 12.35
N ILE A 87 -0.77 -0.08 11.25
CA ILE A 87 -1.66 -0.55 10.18
C ILE A 87 -1.55 -2.05 9.88
N GLY A 88 -0.64 -2.77 10.55
CA GLY A 88 -0.48 -4.21 10.40
C GLY A 88 0.07 -4.66 9.04
N ILE A 89 0.53 -5.90 9.01
CA ILE A 89 0.89 -6.61 7.77
C ILE A 89 -0.31 -7.43 7.34
N HIS A 90 -0.68 -7.31 6.06
CA HIS A 90 -1.72 -8.13 5.48
C HIS A 90 -1.27 -9.59 5.42
N SER A 91 -2.04 -10.47 6.05
CA SER A 91 -1.89 -11.92 5.91
C SER A 91 -3.27 -12.55 5.72
N HIS A 92 -3.47 -13.22 4.59
CA HIS A 92 -4.75 -13.88 4.28
C HIS A 92 -5.12 -14.95 5.31
N VAL A 93 -4.11 -15.63 5.87
CA VAL A 93 -4.28 -16.68 6.90
C VAL A 93 -4.26 -16.13 8.32
N GLY A 94 -4.03 -14.82 8.49
CA GLY A 94 -3.80 -14.19 9.78
C GLY A 94 -2.48 -14.62 10.43
N GLN A 95 -2.30 -14.24 11.70
CA GLN A 95 -1.09 -14.55 12.45
C GLN A 95 -1.11 -15.99 12.95
N LEU A 96 -0.42 -16.88 12.24
CA LEU A 96 -0.32 -18.31 12.59
C LEU A 96 0.81 -18.64 13.56
N TYR A 97 1.66 -17.67 13.91
CA TYR A 97 2.82 -17.87 14.78
C TYR A 97 3.03 -16.73 15.76
N THR A 98 3.61 -17.06 16.92
CA THR A 98 4.12 -16.06 17.86
C THR A 98 5.40 -15.47 17.25
N PRO A 99 5.47 -14.14 17.00
CA PRO A 99 6.66 -13.53 16.43
C PRO A 99 7.85 -13.79 17.33
N GLN A 100 9.00 -14.08 16.73
CA GLN A 100 10.25 -14.22 17.47
C GLN A 100 10.61 -12.94 18.24
N ASP A 101 10.14 -11.80 17.72
CA ASP A 101 10.31 -10.46 18.30
C ASP A 101 9.15 -10.03 19.21
N ALA A 102 8.28 -10.95 19.67
CA ALA A 102 7.13 -10.61 20.52
C ALA A 102 7.50 -9.84 21.81
N GLY A 103 8.73 -10.01 22.30
CA GLY A 103 9.28 -9.28 23.46
C GLY A 103 9.95 -7.94 23.11
N GLN A 104 10.09 -7.60 21.83
CA GLN A 104 10.68 -6.34 21.39
C GLN A 104 9.63 -5.27 21.11
N LEU A 105 10.05 -4.00 21.22
CA LEU A 105 9.21 -2.84 20.93
C LEU A 105 8.73 -2.79 19.46
N SER A 106 9.38 -3.53 18.54
CA SER A 106 9.05 -3.59 17.11
C SER A 106 8.54 -4.98 16.67
N TYR A 107 7.63 -5.60 17.42
CA TYR A 107 7.06 -6.89 17.02
C TYR A 107 6.14 -6.77 15.79
N TYR A 108 6.20 -7.77 14.90
CA TYR A 108 5.33 -7.86 13.73
C TYR A 108 3.91 -8.28 14.13
N LYS A 109 2.92 -7.55 13.59
CA LYS A 109 1.51 -7.90 13.72
C LYS A 109 0.96 -8.20 12.34
N GLU A 110 0.67 -9.48 12.10
CA GLU A 110 -0.02 -9.93 10.90
C GLU A 110 -1.51 -10.01 11.18
N SER A 111 -2.32 -9.55 10.24
CA SER A 111 -3.77 -9.65 10.35
C SER A 111 -4.44 -9.65 8.98
N THR A 112 -5.65 -10.19 8.93
CA THR A 112 -6.45 -10.23 7.71
C THR A 112 -6.90 -8.84 7.27
N ASP A 113 -7.00 -7.90 8.22
CA ASP A 113 -7.27 -6.48 8.03
C ASP A 113 -5.99 -5.62 7.97
N GLY A 114 -4.81 -6.25 7.94
CA GLY A 114 -3.55 -5.56 7.78
C GLY A 114 -3.46 -4.88 6.41
N GLN A 115 -2.79 -3.73 6.36
CA GLN A 115 -2.77 -2.88 5.17
C GLN A 115 -1.44 -2.91 4.41
N ILE A 116 -0.34 -3.28 5.08
CA ILE A 116 0.98 -3.40 4.42
C ILE A 116 1.07 -4.74 3.70
N MET A 117 1.43 -4.71 2.43
CA MET A 117 1.76 -5.92 1.67
C MET A 117 3.25 -6.21 1.80
N GLN A 118 3.57 -7.28 2.51
CA GLN A 118 4.94 -7.78 2.65
C GLN A 118 5.13 -9.01 1.75
N GLU A 119 5.91 -8.84 0.69
CA GLU A 119 6.05 -9.84 -0.38
C GLU A 119 7.30 -10.73 -0.20
N GLY A 120 8.07 -10.49 0.87
CA GLY A 120 9.33 -11.18 1.14
C GLY A 120 10.42 -10.81 0.14
N LEU A 121 11.36 -11.72 -0.11
CA LEU A 121 12.41 -11.59 -1.13
C LEU A 121 11.85 -11.91 -2.52
N ASN A 122 10.92 -11.07 -2.99
CA ASN A 122 10.24 -11.25 -4.27
C ASN A 122 9.81 -9.91 -4.89
N GLU A 123 10.74 -9.21 -5.53
CA GLU A 123 10.50 -7.93 -6.20
C GLU A 123 9.51 -8.07 -7.35
N SER A 124 9.56 -9.18 -8.10
CA SER A 124 8.60 -9.47 -9.17
C SER A 124 7.16 -9.62 -8.64
N GLY A 125 7.01 -10.27 -7.49
CA GLY A 125 5.74 -10.36 -6.75
C GLY A 125 5.26 -8.99 -6.28
N ALA A 126 6.15 -8.21 -5.67
CA ALA A 126 5.84 -6.86 -5.21
C ALA A 126 5.43 -5.90 -6.33
N ILE A 127 6.09 -5.97 -7.49
CA ILE A 127 5.69 -5.24 -8.69
C ILE A 127 4.31 -5.69 -9.18
N SER A 128 4.04 -7.00 -9.16
CA SER A 128 2.72 -7.53 -9.56
C SER A 128 1.60 -7.01 -8.66
N SER A 129 1.82 -7.00 -7.34
CA SER A 129 0.90 -6.40 -6.35
C SER A 129 0.75 -4.89 -6.57
N TRP A 130 1.84 -4.19 -6.89
CA TRP A 130 1.81 -2.76 -7.21
C TRP A 130 0.99 -2.46 -8.47
N ILE A 131 1.12 -3.26 -9.53
CA ILE A 131 0.33 -3.14 -10.76
C ILE A 131 -1.15 -3.40 -10.47
N ALA A 132 -1.46 -4.46 -9.73
CA ALA A 132 -2.83 -4.82 -9.38
C ALA A 132 -3.52 -3.68 -8.60
N ALA A 133 -2.85 -3.14 -7.59
CA ALA A 133 -3.33 -1.97 -6.86
C ALA A 133 -3.46 -0.75 -7.81
N SER A 134 -2.42 -0.40 -8.56
CA SER A 134 -2.40 0.78 -9.44
C SER A 134 -3.50 0.77 -10.51
N THR A 135 -3.97 -0.41 -10.90
CA THR A 135 -5.02 -0.60 -11.91
C THR A 135 -6.40 -0.92 -11.32
N SER A 136 -6.53 -0.98 -10.00
CA SER A 136 -7.79 -1.27 -9.29
C SER A 136 -8.92 -0.33 -9.66
N TYR A 137 -8.63 0.93 -9.99
CA TYR A 137 -9.64 1.90 -10.43
C TYR A 137 -10.36 1.42 -11.71
N ALA A 138 -9.65 0.77 -12.63
CA ALA A 138 -10.20 0.31 -13.91
C ALA A 138 -10.81 -1.09 -13.83
N ASN A 139 -10.23 -1.95 -12.98
CA ASN A 139 -10.63 -3.35 -12.86
C ASN A 139 -11.76 -3.56 -11.84
N HIS A 140 -11.78 -2.75 -10.78
CA HIS A 140 -12.69 -2.90 -9.64
C HIS A 140 -13.48 -1.63 -9.29
N GLY A 141 -13.24 -0.51 -9.98
CA GLY A 141 -13.90 0.77 -9.70
C GLY A 141 -13.43 1.43 -8.40
N VAL A 142 -12.37 0.90 -7.77
CA VAL A 142 -11.83 1.42 -6.50
C VAL A 142 -10.44 2.00 -6.76
N MET A 143 -10.33 3.31 -6.62
CA MET A 143 -9.05 4.01 -6.78
C MET A 143 -8.19 3.84 -5.54
N THR A 144 -7.14 3.01 -5.65
CA THR A 144 -6.11 2.84 -4.62
C THR A 144 -4.85 3.61 -4.98
N VAL A 145 -3.99 3.85 -3.98
CA VAL A 145 -2.74 4.61 -4.11
C VAL A 145 -1.59 3.76 -3.59
N PRO A 146 -0.96 2.93 -4.43
CA PRO A 146 0.10 2.05 -3.98
C PRO A 146 1.45 2.76 -3.89
N PHE A 147 2.19 2.47 -2.83
CA PHE A 147 3.58 2.90 -2.62
C PHE A 147 4.46 1.68 -2.46
N TYR A 148 5.28 1.40 -3.47
CA TYR A 148 6.27 0.32 -3.43
C TYR A 148 7.66 0.89 -3.17
N ILE A 149 8.28 0.51 -2.06
CA ILE A 149 9.63 0.91 -1.68
C ILE A 149 10.54 -0.31 -1.60
N PHE A 150 11.70 -0.24 -2.24
CA PHE A 150 12.64 -1.34 -2.43
C PHE A 150 14.03 -0.75 -2.76
N TYR A 151 15.08 -1.59 -2.77
CA TYR A 151 16.38 -1.13 -3.24
C TYR A 151 16.34 -0.80 -4.74
N SER A 152 16.63 0.46 -5.09
CA SER A 152 16.47 0.97 -6.46
C SER A 152 17.20 0.17 -7.55
N MET A 153 18.26 -0.55 -7.20
CA MET A 153 19.00 -1.43 -8.11
C MET A 153 18.13 -2.56 -8.67
N PHE A 154 17.17 -3.09 -7.90
CA PHE A 154 16.32 -4.22 -8.30
C PHE A 154 14.98 -3.79 -8.93
N GLY A 155 14.88 -2.54 -9.39
CA GLY A 155 13.63 -2.01 -9.95
C GLY A 155 13.46 -2.29 -11.42
N PHE A 156 14.23 -1.57 -12.25
CA PHE A 156 14.08 -1.58 -13.71
C PHE A 156 15.13 -2.41 -14.44
N GLN A 157 16.13 -2.91 -13.72
CA GLN A 157 17.28 -3.65 -14.28
C GLN A 157 16.83 -4.91 -15.00
#